data_AF-A0AA41SR78-F1
#
_entry.id   AF-A0AA41SR78-F1
#
_cell.length_a   1.000
_cell.length_b   1.000
_cell.length_c   1.000
_cell.angle_alpha   90.00
_cell.angle_beta   90.00
_cell.angle_gamma   90.00
#
_symmetry.space_group_name_H-M   'P 1'
#
loop_
_entity.id
_entity.type
_entity.pdbx_description
1 polymer ?
#
loop_
_entity_poly.entity_id
_entity_poly.type
_entity_poly.pdbx_seq_one_letter_code
_entity_poly.pdbx_strand_id
1 'polypeptide(L)'
;MGAVQKGMLHTCYHGKTGRVCSVTQHAVGIVVSKQVEGKSLAKRTDVHIEHVKHSKSRDSFLTRVKNTRETAQAIKGMHIRKATKYLKDVTLKKQCVPFRRYNGGVGRCAQGLDVDSLVIEHIQVNKAPKMRRRTYRAHGRINPYMSSPCHIEMILTEKEQIVPKPEEEVAQKKKDADRNGLPTKGPTGIYEKKKD
;
A
#
# COMPACT_ATOMS: atom_id res chain seq x y z
N MET A 1 -29.87 35.41 -43.97
CA MET A 1 -29.68 34.01 -43.57
C MET A 1 -29.30 33.97 -42.10
N GLY A 2 -30.18 33.47 -41.23
CA GLY A 2 -29.96 33.47 -39.78
C GLY A 2 -28.81 32.55 -39.39
N ALA A 3 -27.97 33.00 -38.45
CA ALA A 3 -26.92 32.19 -37.86
C ALA A 3 -27.57 31.02 -37.11
N VAL A 4 -27.57 29.83 -37.74
CA VAL A 4 -27.95 28.58 -37.10
C VAL A 4 -27.01 28.41 -35.91
N GLN A 5 -27.53 28.54 -34.69
CA GLN A 5 -26.81 28.08 -33.51
C GLN A 5 -26.70 26.57 -33.65
N LYS A 6 -25.60 26.10 -34.29
CA LYS A 6 -25.18 24.71 -34.17
C LYS A 6 -25.18 24.42 -32.68
N GLY A 7 -26.06 23.50 -32.27
CA GLY A 7 -26.16 23.04 -30.90
C GLY A 7 -24.77 22.83 -30.32
N MET A 8 -24.65 23.04 -29.02
CA MET A 8 -23.37 23.11 -28.35
C MET A 8 -22.57 21.80 -28.52
N LEU A 9 -21.63 21.76 -29.46
CA LEU A 9 -20.85 20.54 -29.76
C LEU A 9 -20.20 19.99 -28.48
N HIS A 10 -20.57 18.75 -28.11
CA HIS A 10 -20.10 18.04 -26.91
C HIS A 10 -18.56 17.95 -26.83
N THR A 11 -17.88 17.90 -27.98
CA THR A 11 -16.42 17.77 -28.09
C THR A 11 -15.66 18.95 -27.49
N CYS A 12 -16.19 20.18 -27.57
CA CYS A 12 -15.45 21.36 -27.14
C CYS A 12 -15.39 21.54 -25.60
N TYR A 13 -16.08 20.70 -24.83
CA TYR A 13 -16.09 20.73 -23.37
C TYR A 13 -15.58 19.45 -22.70
N HIS A 14 -15.26 18.43 -23.48
CA HIS A 14 -14.74 17.19 -22.94
C HIS A 14 -13.42 17.46 -22.19
N GLY A 15 -13.32 16.97 -20.94
CA GLY A 15 -12.16 17.19 -20.08
C GLY A 15 -12.01 18.59 -19.50
N LYS A 16 -12.94 19.53 -19.75
CA LYS A 16 -12.90 20.87 -19.15
C LYS A 16 -13.49 20.85 -17.74
N THR A 17 -12.81 21.53 -16.82
CA THR A 17 -13.32 21.74 -15.45
C THR A 17 -14.15 23.02 -15.43
N GLY A 18 -15.39 22.94 -14.93
CA GLY A 18 -16.25 24.10 -14.78
C GLY A 18 -16.59 24.39 -13.31
N ARG A 19 -17.12 25.58 -13.04
CA ARG A 19 -17.61 25.96 -11.71
C ARG A 19 -19.07 25.57 -11.59
N VAL A 20 -19.41 24.81 -10.55
CA VAL A 20 -20.81 24.45 -10.26
C VAL A 20 -21.58 25.69 -9.84
N CYS A 21 -22.69 25.98 -10.52
CA CYS A 21 -23.58 27.09 -10.19
C CYS A 21 -24.89 26.63 -9.54
N SER A 22 -25.36 25.41 -9.85
CA SER A 22 -26.59 24.83 -9.31
C SER A 22 -26.47 23.31 -9.20
N VAL A 23 -27.16 22.72 -8.23
CA VAL A 23 -27.21 21.27 -8.02
C VAL A 23 -28.67 20.88 -7.88
N THR A 24 -29.16 20.02 -8.75
CA THR A 24 -30.49 19.38 -8.66
C THR A 24 -30.32 17.90 -8.30
N GLN A 25 -31.42 17.19 -8.06
CA GLN A 25 -31.38 15.77 -7.70
C GLN A 25 -30.74 14.90 -8.79
N HIS A 26 -30.87 15.28 -10.07
CA HIS A 26 -30.45 14.45 -11.21
C HIS A 26 -29.36 15.10 -12.08
N ALA A 27 -29.11 16.40 -11.94
CA ALA A 27 -28.17 17.14 -12.77
C ALA A 27 -27.43 18.22 -11.98
N VAL A 28 -26.30 18.67 -12.53
CA VAL A 28 -25.48 19.74 -12.00
C VAL A 28 -25.36 20.80 -13.08
N GLY A 29 -25.75 22.03 -12.76
CA GLY A 29 -25.49 23.19 -13.60
C GLY A 29 -24.06 23.65 -13.41
N ILE A 30 -23.30 23.69 -14.50
CA ILE A 30 -21.88 24.00 -14.52
C ILE A 30 -21.64 25.17 -15.47
N VAL A 31 -20.89 26.16 -15.00
CA VAL A 31 -20.33 27.23 -15.82
C VAL A 31 -18.97 26.77 -16.35
N VAL A 32 -18.86 26.61 -17.67
CA VAL A 32 -17.61 26.24 -18.35
C VAL A 32 -17.15 27.38 -19.24
N SER A 33 -15.85 27.67 -19.19
CA SER A 33 -15.24 28.66 -20.08
C SER A 33 -15.09 28.09 -21.49
N LYS A 34 -15.76 28.70 -22.47
CA LYS A 34 -15.63 28.41 -23.89
C LYS A 34 -14.86 29.53 -24.58
N GLN A 35 -13.83 29.20 -25.35
CA GLN A 35 -13.22 30.17 -26.26
C GLN A 35 -14.07 30.29 -27.53
N VAL A 36 -14.40 31.52 -27.91
CA VAL A 36 -15.05 31.86 -29.17
C VAL A 36 -14.33 33.08 -29.71
N GLU A 37 -13.77 32.97 -30.92
CA GLU A 37 -13.09 34.08 -31.61
C GLU A 37 -12.03 34.78 -30.72
N GLY A 38 -11.21 33.98 -30.03
CA GLY A 38 -10.14 34.47 -29.16
C GLY A 38 -10.59 35.00 -27.78
N LYS A 39 -11.90 35.12 -27.53
CA LYS A 39 -12.45 35.58 -26.25
C LYS A 39 -12.95 34.41 -25.40
N SER A 40 -12.78 34.48 -24.08
CA SER A 40 -13.33 33.48 -23.15
C SER A 40 -14.74 33.88 -22.71
N LEU A 41 -15.74 33.14 -23.20
CA LEU A 41 -17.13 33.28 -22.79
C LEU A 41 -17.50 32.22 -21.76
N ALA A 42 -18.12 32.64 -20.66
CA ALA A 42 -18.69 31.73 -19.68
C ALA A 42 -20.01 31.18 -20.22
N LYS A 43 -20.13 29.86 -20.33
CA LYS A 43 -21.38 29.21 -20.75
C LYS A 43 -21.90 28.31 -19.64
N ARG A 44 -23.20 28.40 -19.36
CA ARG A 44 -23.91 27.53 -18.42
C ARG A 44 -24.38 26.27 -19.16
N THR A 45 -24.12 25.12 -18.57
CA THR A 45 -24.50 23.82 -19.11
C THR A 45 -24.99 22.95 -17.97
N ASP A 46 -26.13 22.31 -18.14
CA ASP A 46 -26.61 21.30 -17.21
C ASP A 46 -26.13 19.91 -17.65
N VAL A 47 -25.51 19.19 -16.74
CA VAL A 47 -25.00 17.83 -16.98
C VAL A 47 -25.61 16.88 -15.96
N HIS A 48 -26.10 15.73 -16.43
CA HIS A 48 -26.54 14.66 -15.54
C HIS A 48 -25.41 14.21 -14.62
N ILE A 49 -25.76 13.85 -13.39
CA ILE A 49 -24.78 13.55 -12.33
C ILE A 49 -23.84 12.39 -12.71
N GLU A 50 -24.28 11.48 -13.56
CA GLU A 50 -23.51 10.34 -14.09
C GLU A 50 -22.27 10.79 -14.88
N HIS A 51 -22.38 11.92 -15.58
CA HIS A 51 -21.30 12.48 -16.39
C HIS A 51 -20.37 13.39 -15.59
N VAL A 52 -20.71 13.69 -14.33
CA VAL A 52 -19.92 14.54 -13.45
C VAL A 52 -18.91 13.69 -12.69
N LYS A 53 -17.66 13.73 -13.15
CA LYS A 53 -16.52 13.09 -12.45
C LYS A 53 -15.89 14.09 -11.46
N HIS A 54 -15.70 13.64 -10.22
CA HIS A 54 -14.95 14.42 -9.24
C HIS A 54 -13.47 14.55 -9.67
N SER A 55 -12.90 15.74 -9.49
CA SER A 55 -11.49 15.98 -9.80
C SER A 55 -10.58 15.17 -8.86
N LYS A 56 -9.67 14.39 -9.46
CA LYS A 56 -8.68 13.55 -8.73
C LYS A 56 -7.39 14.30 -8.39
N SER A 57 -7.29 15.60 -8.70
CA SER A 57 -6.09 16.42 -8.45
C SER A 57 -5.69 16.47 -6.96
N ARG A 58 -6.67 16.22 -6.07
CA ARG A 58 -6.49 16.18 -4.61
C ARG A 58 -5.94 14.84 -4.10
N ASP A 59 -6.13 13.75 -4.81
CA ASP A 59 -5.93 12.41 -4.27
C ASP A 59 -4.47 12.18 -3.87
N SER A 60 -3.53 12.73 -4.63
CA SER A 60 -2.09 12.66 -4.33
C SER A 60 -1.70 13.37 -3.02
N PHE A 61 -2.41 14.43 -2.64
CA PHE A 61 -2.16 15.18 -1.40
C PHE A 61 -2.72 14.47 -0.15
N LEU A 62 -3.84 13.75 -0.31
CA LEU A 62 -4.49 13.01 0.77
C LEU A 62 -3.84 11.64 1.01
N THR A 63 -3.42 10.98 -0.06
CA THR A 63 -2.88 9.62 -0.03
C THR A 63 -1.37 9.58 0.22
N ARG A 64 -0.66 10.72 0.22
CA ARG A 64 0.80 10.80 0.37
C ARG A 64 1.35 9.91 1.48
N VAL A 65 0.92 10.11 2.73
CA VAL A 65 1.40 9.29 3.87
C VAL A 65 1.10 7.81 3.68
N LYS A 66 -0.07 7.48 3.11
CA LYS A 66 -0.49 6.10 2.89
C LYS A 66 0.44 5.44 1.87
N ASN A 67 0.67 6.10 0.75
CA ASN A 67 1.54 5.61 -0.32
C ASN A 67 2.98 5.48 0.18
N THR A 68 3.52 6.51 0.85
CA THR A 68 4.86 6.49 1.40
C THR A 68 5.06 5.34 2.40
N ARG A 69 4.05 5.07 3.25
CA ARG A 69 4.10 3.95 4.19
C ARG A 69 4.15 2.59 3.49
N GLU A 70 3.29 2.36 2.49
CA GLU A 70 3.29 1.08 1.77
C GLU A 70 4.60 0.89 0.99
N THR A 71 5.13 1.95 0.36
CA THR A 71 6.45 1.91 -0.30
C THR A 71 7.57 1.65 0.71
N ALA A 72 7.56 2.30 1.86
CA ALA A 72 8.54 2.07 2.93
C ALA A 72 8.49 0.63 3.43
N GLN A 73 7.29 0.08 3.62
CA GLN A 73 7.12 -1.30 4.06
C GLN A 73 7.59 -2.31 3.00
N ALA A 74 7.45 -1.98 1.71
CA ALA A 74 7.92 -2.81 0.62
C ALA A 74 9.46 -2.88 0.55
N ILE A 75 10.14 -1.75 0.78
CA ILE A 75 11.62 -1.70 0.75
C ILE A 75 12.27 -2.15 2.05
N LYS A 76 11.52 -2.22 3.16
CA LYS A 76 12.02 -2.75 4.43
C LYS A 76 12.53 -4.18 4.22
N GLY A 77 13.76 -4.45 4.63
CA GLY A 77 14.38 -5.76 4.42
C GLY A 77 15.20 -5.91 3.14
N MET A 78 15.13 -4.96 2.19
CA MET A 78 15.82 -5.08 0.89
C MET A 78 17.25 -4.55 0.90
N HIS A 79 18.09 -5.06 -0.03
CA HIS A 79 19.41 -4.50 -0.30
C HIS A 79 19.28 -3.12 -0.88
N ILE A 80 20.11 -2.16 -0.46
CA ILE A 80 20.21 -0.81 -1.06
C ILE A 80 20.19 -0.83 -2.61
N ARG A 81 21.03 -1.67 -3.25
CA ARG A 81 21.08 -1.80 -4.72
C ARG A 81 19.78 -2.34 -5.30
N LYS A 82 19.16 -3.30 -4.61
CA LYS A 82 17.87 -3.85 -5.00
C LYS A 82 16.73 -2.85 -4.77
N ALA A 83 16.69 -2.16 -3.64
CA ALA A 83 15.69 -1.16 -3.29
C ALA A 83 15.73 0.02 -4.28
N THR A 84 16.92 0.49 -4.64
CA THR A 84 17.06 1.54 -5.67
C THR A 84 16.60 1.06 -7.05
N LYS A 85 16.94 -0.18 -7.45
CA LYS A 85 16.41 -0.80 -8.67
C LYS A 85 14.88 -0.92 -8.64
N TYR A 86 14.34 -1.44 -7.55
CA TYR A 86 12.90 -1.58 -7.31
C TYR A 86 12.17 -0.25 -7.46
N LEU A 87 12.65 0.82 -6.81
CA LEU A 87 12.03 2.14 -6.88
C LEU A 87 12.09 2.75 -8.29
N LYS A 88 13.18 2.50 -9.05
CA LYS A 88 13.27 2.86 -10.46
C LYS A 88 12.24 2.10 -11.30
N ASP A 89 12.12 0.79 -11.09
CA ASP A 89 11.16 -0.07 -11.80
C ASP A 89 9.70 0.26 -11.48
N VAL A 90 9.40 0.68 -10.25
CA VAL A 90 8.08 1.19 -9.83
C VAL A 90 7.74 2.49 -10.58
N THR A 91 8.72 3.38 -10.73
CA THR A 91 8.54 4.63 -11.50
C THR A 91 8.26 4.34 -12.97
N LEU A 92 8.94 3.33 -13.52
CA LEU A 92 8.72 2.81 -14.88
C LEU A 92 7.48 1.89 -15.02
N LYS A 93 6.75 1.66 -13.92
CA LYS A 93 5.55 0.78 -13.84
C LYS A 93 5.81 -0.68 -14.22
N LYS A 94 7.07 -1.15 -14.15
CA LYS A 94 7.44 -2.56 -14.38
C LYS A 94 7.15 -3.43 -13.16
N GLN A 95 7.19 -2.84 -11.97
CA GLN A 95 6.84 -3.49 -10.71
C GLN A 95 5.83 -2.64 -9.93
N CYS A 96 5.00 -3.29 -9.11
CA CYS A 96 4.02 -2.61 -8.26
C CYS A 96 4.42 -2.63 -6.78
N VAL A 97 3.98 -1.60 -6.04
CA VAL A 97 4.08 -1.55 -4.58
C VAL A 97 2.89 -2.30 -3.98
N PRO A 98 3.10 -3.31 -3.12
CA PRO A 98 2.01 -4.00 -2.46
C PRO A 98 1.34 -3.11 -1.41
N PHE A 99 0.04 -2.83 -1.57
CA PHE A 99 -0.77 -2.14 -0.57
C PHE A 99 -1.37 -3.17 0.41
N ARG A 100 -0.88 -3.19 1.66
CA ARG A 100 -1.34 -4.14 2.69
C ARG A 100 -2.25 -3.48 3.71
N ARG A 101 -1.88 -2.33 4.29
CA ARG A 101 -2.68 -1.67 5.34
C ARG A 101 -3.75 -0.75 4.74
N TYR A 102 -3.40 0.01 3.69
CA TYR A 102 -4.31 0.96 3.06
C TYR A 102 -4.85 0.46 1.71
N ASN A 103 -5.59 -0.65 1.72
CA ASN A 103 -6.06 -1.36 0.52
C ASN A 103 -7.50 -1.00 0.07
N GLY A 104 -8.20 -0.09 0.76
CA GLY A 104 -9.57 0.30 0.40
C GLY A 104 -9.66 0.97 -0.97
N GLY A 105 -10.29 0.29 -1.93
CA GLY A 105 -10.46 0.77 -3.32
C GLY A 105 -9.21 0.68 -4.20
N VAL A 106 -8.18 -0.07 -3.79
CA VAL A 106 -6.96 -0.27 -4.57
C VAL A 106 -7.14 -1.43 -5.57
N GLY A 107 -6.67 -1.24 -6.81
CA GLY A 107 -6.74 -2.27 -7.86
C GLY A 107 -5.79 -3.44 -7.61
N ARG A 108 -6.07 -4.60 -8.22
CA ARG A 108 -5.22 -5.81 -8.15
C ARG A 108 -4.11 -5.75 -9.21
N CYS A 109 -2.86 -6.08 -8.83
CA CYS A 109 -1.70 -6.23 -9.74
C CYS A 109 -0.96 -7.55 -9.44
N ALA A 110 -0.32 -8.15 -10.44
CA ALA A 110 0.59 -9.28 -10.23
C ALA A 110 1.88 -8.80 -9.54
N GLN A 111 2.33 -9.50 -8.50
CA GLN A 111 3.49 -9.13 -7.68
C GLN A 111 4.63 -10.12 -7.93
N GLY A 112 5.75 -9.66 -8.49
CA GLY A 112 6.99 -10.44 -8.61
C GLY A 112 8.03 -9.91 -7.62
N LEU A 113 8.55 -10.78 -6.73
CA LEU A 113 9.54 -10.41 -5.73
C LEU A 113 10.68 -11.44 -5.74
N ASP A 114 11.92 -10.98 -5.78
CA ASP A 114 13.14 -11.79 -5.63
C ASP A 114 14.20 -10.98 -4.87
N VAL A 115 14.87 -11.51 -3.83
CA VAL A 115 15.56 -10.75 -2.76
C VAL A 115 16.94 -11.33 -2.42
N ASP A 116 18.05 -10.63 -2.74
CA ASP A 116 19.36 -11.00 -2.17
C ASP A 116 20.29 -9.84 -1.72
N SER A 117 20.81 -10.06 -0.50
CA SER A 117 22.05 -9.67 0.21
C SER A 117 22.53 -8.21 0.34
N LEU A 118 21.73 -7.38 1.00
CA LEU A 118 22.03 -6.30 1.99
C LEU A 118 20.66 -5.91 2.55
N VAL A 119 20.52 -5.21 3.68
CA VAL A 119 19.19 -5.10 4.32
C VAL A 119 18.93 -3.71 4.88
N ILE A 120 17.83 -3.07 4.46
CA ILE A 120 17.22 -1.93 5.17
C ILE A 120 16.59 -2.48 6.46
N GLU A 121 17.27 -2.27 7.60
CA GLU A 121 16.83 -2.79 8.90
C GLU A 121 15.63 -2.02 9.44
N HIS A 122 15.77 -0.70 9.53
CA HIS A 122 14.71 0.16 10.04
C HIS A 122 14.31 1.21 9.02
N ILE A 123 13.01 1.24 8.73
CA ILE A 123 12.36 2.35 8.03
C ILE A 123 11.03 2.63 8.71
N GLN A 124 10.84 3.89 9.09
CA GLN A 124 9.64 4.35 9.75
C GLN A 124 9.12 5.62 9.06
N VAL A 125 7.79 5.70 8.96
CA VAL A 125 7.08 6.81 8.34
C VAL A 125 6.08 7.34 9.33
N ASN A 126 6.36 8.54 9.84
CA ASN A 126 5.52 9.23 10.82
C ASN A 126 4.65 10.29 10.14
N LYS A 127 3.46 10.53 10.67
CA LYS A 127 2.60 11.63 10.20
C LYS A 127 3.17 12.94 10.69
N ALA A 128 3.29 13.91 9.80
CA ALA A 128 3.65 15.28 10.15
C ALA A 128 2.38 16.13 10.38
N PRO A 129 2.49 17.29 11.06
CA PRO A 129 1.37 18.22 11.25
C PRO A 129 0.69 18.56 9.92
N LYS A 130 -0.64 18.47 9.88
CA LYS A 130 -1.42 18.71 8.66
C LYS A 130 -1.40 20.20 8.33
N MET A 131 -0.98 20.56 7.11
CA MET A 131 -1.09 21.96 6.68
C MET A 131 -2.55 22.27 6.33
N ARG A 132 -3.07 23.38 6.84
CA ARG A 132 -4.48 23.74 6.72
C ARG A 132 -4.68 24.78 5.62
N ARG A 133 -5.40 24.42 4.57
CA ARG A 133 -5.96 25.34 3.58
C ARG A 133 -7.48 25.30 3.66
N ARG A 134 -8.17 26.23 2.98
CA ARG A 134 -9.63 26.30 2.93
C ARG A 134 -10.12 25.97 1.53
N THR A 135 -11.26 25.30 1.45
CA THR A 135 -12.02 25.12 0.21
C THR A 135 -13.42 25.66 0.42
N TYR A 136 -13.80 26.59 -0.45
CA TYR A 136 -15.17 27.09 -0.52
C TYR A 136 -16.08 26.01 -1.14
N ARG A 137 -17.25 25.83 -0.54
CA ARG A 137 -18.29 24.88 -0.95
C ARG A 137 -19.59 25.65 -1.20
N ALA A 138 -20.60 24.95 -1.71
CA ALA A 138 -21.93 25.51 -1.93
C ALA A 138 -22.50 26.14 -0.65
N HIS A 139 -23.35 27.16 -0.81
CA HIS A 139 -24.00 27.90 0.27
C HIS A 139 -23.04 28.54 1.28
N GLY A 140 -21.87 29.02 0.81
CA GLY A 140 -20.89 29.71 1.66
C GLY A 140 -20.18 28.82 2.69
N ARG A 141 -20.35 27.49 2.60
CA ARG A 141 -19.68 26.55 3.51
C ARG A 141 -18.17 26.58 3.29
N ILE A 142 -17.40 26.53 4.38
CA ILE A 142 -15.94 26.50 4.35
C ILE A 142 -15.47 25.14 4.89
N ASN A 143 -14.93 24.30 4.01
CA ASN A 143 -14.35 23.02 4.40
C ASN A 143 -12.83 23.09 4.49
N PRO A 144 -12.20 22.31 5.39
CA PRO A 144 -10.76 22.20 5.46
C PRO A 144 -10.17 21.43 4.26
N TYR A 145 -9.16 22.01 3.65
CA TYR A 145 -8.30 21.38 2.65
C TYR A 145 -6.94 21.11 3.27
N MET A 146 -6.85 19.98 3.99
CA MET A 146 -5.64 19.59 4.69
C MET A 146 -4.71 18.79 3.79
N SER A 147 -3.42 19.10 3.83
CA SER A 147 -2.38 18.18 3.34
C SER A 147 -2.05 17.14 4.42
N SER A 148 -1.58 15.97 4.01
CA SER A 148 -1.06 14.95 4.92
C SER A 148 0.44 14.74 4.64
N PRO A 149 1.34 15.56 5.21
CA PRO A 149 2.78 15.37 5.10
C PRO A 149 3.27 14.22 6.02
N CYS A 150 4.48 13.73 5.77
CA CYS A 150 5.11 12.69 6.58
C CYS A 150 6.61 12.98 6.80
N HIS A 151 7.12 12.52 7.94
CA HIS A 151 8.55 12.41 8.23
C HIS A 151 8.99 10.96 7.96
N ILE A 152 10.12 10.79 7.30
CA ILE A 152 10.68 9.47 6.96
C ILE A 152 12.02 9.38 7.67
N GLU A 153 12.21 8.31 8.42
CA GLU A 153 13.47 7.96 9.06
C GLU A 153 13.90 6.57 8.60
N MET A 154 15.17 6.42 8.24
CA MET A 154 15.74 5.14 7.81
C MET A 154 17.12 4.96 8.42
N ILE A 155 17.38 3.75 8.92
CA ILE A 155 18.69 3.33 9.44
C ILE A 155 19.18 2.21 8.55
N LEU A 156 20.39 2.37 8.05
CA LEU A 156 21.07 1.37 7.24
C LEU A 156 22.19 0.77 8.09
N THR A 157 22.18 -0.55 8.21
CA THR A 157 23.22 -1.30 8.91
C THR A 157 23.95 -2.17 7.91
N GLU A 158 25.26 -2.23 8.08
CA GLU A 158 26.08 -3.21 7.39
C GLU A 158 25.84 -4.56 8.07
N LYS A 159 25.29 -5.52 7.32
CA LYS A 159 25.16 -6.90 7.82
C LYS A 159 26.46 -7.62 7.54
N GLU A 160 27.23 -7.87 8.59
CA GLU A 160 28.36 -8.80 8.54
C GLU A 160 27.86 -10.20 8.21
N GLN A 161 28.57 -10.89 7.31
CA GLN A 161 28.36 -12.31 7.05
C GLN A 161 28.92 -13.09 8.23
N ILE A 162 28.13 -13.28 9.28
CA ILE A 162 28.50 -14.18 10.37
C ILE A 162 28.38 -15.59 9.82
N VAL A 163 29.52 -16.18 9.44
CA VAL A 163 29.63 -17.62 9.19
C VAL A 163 29.34 -18.31 10.52
N PRO A 164 28.29 -19.13 10.62
CA PRO A 164 27.99 -19.82 11.87
C PRO A 164 29.20 -20.68 12.25
N LYS A 165 29.71 -20.48 13.48
CA LYS A 165 30.70 -21.39 14.05
C LYS A 165 30.08 -22.79 14.10
N PRO A 166 30.81 -23.84 13.68
CA PRO A 166 30.29 -25.20 13.73
C PRO A 166 29.91 -25.56 15.17
N GLU A 167 28.73 -26.13 15.36
CA GLU A 167 28.28 -26.66 16.64
C GLU A 167 29.15 -27.88 17.00
N GLU A 168 29.77 -27.87 18.19
CA GLU A 168 30.52 -29.02 18.68
C GLU A 168 29.53 -30.13 19.08
N GLU A 169 29.63 -31.30 18.45
CA GLU A 169 28.86 -32.48 18.84
C GLU A 169 29.24 -32.91 20.27
N VAL A 170 28.35 -32.68 21.24
CA VAL A 170 28.53 -33.19 22.60
C VAL A 170 28.28 -34.70 22.60
N ALA A 171 29.37 -35.46 22.68
CA ALA A 171 29.35 -36.92 22.82
C ALA A 171 28.52 -37.34 24.06
N GLN A 172 27.41 -38.04 23.83
CA GLN A 172 26.61 -38.65 24.89
C GLN A 172 27.39 -39.81 25.53
N LYS A 173 27.88 -39.62 26.76
CA LYS A 173 28.41 -40.72 27.58
C LYS A 173 27.27 -41.67 27.96
N LYS A 174 27.34 -42.92 27.46
CA LYS A 174 26.54 -44.04 27.98
C LYS A 174 26.86 -44.24 29.45
N LYS A 175 25.84 -44.28 30.32
CA LYS A 175 25.96 -44.73 31.71
C LYS A 175 25.62 -46.21 31.74
N ASP A 176 26.63 -47.06 31.86
CA ASP A 176 26.42 -48.43 32.31
C ASP A 176 26.11 -48.39 33.81
N ALA A 177 24.91 -48.83 34.19
CA ALA A 177 24.51 -48.96 35.59
C ALA A 177 24.70 -50.42 36.02
N ASP A 178 25.82 -50.64 36.70
CA ASP A 178 26.11 -51.87 37.44
C ASP A 178 25.18 -51.94 38.66
N ARG A 179 24.36 -52.99 38.76
CA ARG A 179 23.64 -53.34 40.01
C ARG A 179 23.61 -54.86 40.18
N ASN A 180 24.67 -55.38 40.78
CA ASN A 180 24.68 -56.68 41.43
C ASN A 180 24.14 -56.56 42.86
N GLY A 181 23.19 -57.44 43.20
CA GLY A 181 22.69 -57.68 44.56
C GLY A 181 21.62 -58.78 44.60
N LEU A 182 22.01 -60.02 44.91
CA LEU A 182 21.15 -61.17 45.28
C LEU A 182 21.01 -61.26 46.83
N PRO A 183 20.23 -62.19 47.44
CA PRO A 183 18.91 -62.80 47.11
C PRO A 183 17.97 -62.94 48.35
N THR A 184 16.67 -63.29 48.19
CA THR A 184 15.93 -64.09 49.20
C THR A 184 14.76 -64.93 48.62
N LYS A 185 14.85 -66.24 48.93
CA LYS A 185 13.94 -67.42 48.98
C LYS A 185 12.45 -67.34 48.52
N GLY A 186 12.01 -68.38 47.78
CA GLY A 186 10.64 -68.66 47.27
C GLY A 186 9.59 -69.08 48.34
N PRO A 187 8.43 -69.71 47.99
CA PRO A 187 8.38 -71.00 47.28
C PRO A 187 7.17 -71.28 46.33
N THR A 188 7.24 -72.42 45.59
CA THR A 188 6.16 -73.33 45.08
C THR A 188 5.03 -72.77 44.19
N GLY A 189 4.63 -73.34 43.03
CA GLY A 189 5.04 -74.54 42.31
C GLY A 189 4.14 -74.82 41.07
N ILE A 190 4.38 -76.00 40.49
CA ILE A 190 3.47 -76.95 39.81
C ILE A 190 2.87 -76.74 38.38
N TYR A 191 3.03 -77.81 37.59
CA TYR A 191 2.39 -78.29 36.33
C TYR A 191 2.76 -77.63 34.98
N GLU A 192 3.59 -78.27 34.15
CA GLU A 192 3.24 -79.28 33.12
C GLU A 192 2.36 -78.76 31.97
N LYS A 193 2.93 -78.64 30.76
CA LYS A 193 2.70 -79.61 29.66
C LYS A 193 3.49 -79.19 28.40
N LYS A 194 4.45 -80.04 28.02
CA LYS A 194 4.79 -80.32 26.62
C LYS A 194 3.74 -81.28 26.05
N LYS A 195 3.46 -81.12 24.75
CA LYS A 195 3.05 -82.12 23.72
C LYS A 195 2.23 -81.38 22.66
N ASP A 196 2.48 -81.48 21.36
CA ASP A 196 3.39 -82.27 20.53
C ASP A 196 3.83 -81.39 19.34
#